data_AF-A0A0L8GZL7-F1
#
_entry.id   AF-A0A0L8GZL7-F1
#
_cell.length_a   1.000
_cell.length_b   1.000
_cell.length_c   1.000
_cell.angle_alpha   90.00
_cell.angle_beta   90.00
_cell.angle_gamma   90.00
#
_symmetry.space_group_name_H-M   'P 1'
#
loop_
_entity.id
_entity.type
_entity.pdbx_description
1 polymer ?
#
loop_
_entity_poly.entity_id
_entity_poly.type
_entity_poly.pdbx_seq_one_letter_code
_entity_poly.pdbx_strand_id
1 'polypeptide(L)'
;SQIVDATLRSFLGDHVEVVELTTNLRLLTEGHSDEREFTNYFLDVGNGNISVEQSLGEFQIKLPNDLYFESGTLSDLCDFVYADLKNNFTNPLKIYESSDTVDNETLYPIEFINKLTPSGFPPHILNLKKKCCTMLLRNLDATND
;
A
#
# COMPACT_ATOMS: atom_id res chain seq x y z
N SER A 1 -1.20 -15.74 18.61
CA SER A 1 -1.17 -14.46 19.35
C SER A 1 -2.10 -14.56 20.55
N GLN A 2 -1.59 -14.39 21.77
CA GLN A 2 -2.38 -14.56 23.02
C GLN A 2 -3.57 -13.59 23.14
N ILE A 3 -3.50 -12.42 22.47
CA ILE A 3 -4.55 -11.39 22.50
C ILE A 3 -5.74 -11.76 21.60
N VAL A 4 -5.49 -12.30 20.41
CA VAL A 4 -6.54 -12.75 19.47
C VAL A 4 -7.31 -13.93 20.08
N ASP A 5 -6.58 -14.87 20.67
CA ASP A 5 -7.15 -16.03 21.35
C ASP A 5 -7.98 -15.67 22.58
N ALA A 6 -7.57 -14.65 23.35
CA ALA A 6 -8.35 -14.17 24.50
C ALA A 6 -9.62 -13.43 24.08
N THR A 7 -9.60 -12.76 22.92
CA THR A 7 -10.75 -12.01 22.40
C THR A 7 -11.84 -12.94 21.85
N LEU A 8 -11.43 -13.99 21.12
CA LEU A 8 -12.35 -15.03 20.60
C LEU A 8 -12.97 -15.89 21.71
N ARG A 9 -12.25 -16.14 22.81
CA ARG A 9 -12.75 -16.90 23.97
C ARG A 9 -13.55 -16.07 24.98
N SER A 10 -13.80 -14.79 24.68
CA SER A 10 -14.60 -13.92 25.55
C SER A 10 -16.10 -14.23 25.46
N PHE A 11 -16.93 -13.56 26.28
CA PHE A 11 -18.40 -13.67 26.35
C PHE A 11 -19.14 -13.55 25.00
N LEU A 12 -18.48 -13.04 23.96
CA LEU A 12 -19.05 -12.90 22.63
C LEU A 12 -18.91 -14.19 21.79
N GLY A 13 -18.02 -15.12 22.14
CA GLY A 13 -17.78 -16.35 21.36
C GLY A 13 -19.04 -17.20 21.15
N ASP A 14 -19.91 -17.26 22.16
CA ASP A 14 -21.18 -18.01 22.09
C ASP A 14 -22.24 -17.35 21.18
N HIS A 15 -22.02 -16.09 20.78
CA HIS A 15 -22.96 -15.29 19.98
C HIS A 15 -22.37 -14.87 18.63
N VAL A 16 -21.18 -15.37 18.28
CA VAL A 16 -20.48 -15.03 17.03
C VAL A 16 -20.47 -16.26 16.13
N GLU A 17 -21.06 -16.11 14.94
CA GLU A 17 -20.92 -17.09 13.86
C GLU A 17 -19.61 -16.80 13.11
N VAL A 18 -18.72 -17.80 13.07
CA VAL A 18 -17.48 -17.71 12.30
C VAL A 18 -17.77 -18.13 10.87
N VAL A 19 -17.66 -17.18 9.94
CA VAL A 19 -17.77 -17.46 8.50
C VAL A 19 -16.38 -17.43 7.89
N GLU A 20 -15.99 -18.53 7.25
CA GLU A 20 -14.71 -18.66 6.57
C GLU A 20 -14.84 -18.28 5.09
N LEU A 21 -14.02 -17.32 4.65
CA LEU A 21 -13.92 -16.97 3.24
C LEU A 21 -12.95 -17.93 2.55
N THR A 22 -13.43 -18.70 1.59
CA THR A 22 -12.63 -19.73 0.91
C THR A 22 -11.99 -19.25 -0.39
N THR A 23 -12.36 -18.07 -0.88
CA THR A 23 -11.92 -17.54 -2.18
C THR A 23 -11.17 -16.23 -1.99
N ASN A 24 -9.91 -16.19 -2.43
CA ASN A 24 -9.13 -14.95 -2.45
C ASN A 24 -9.44 -14.14 -3.71
N LEU A 25 -10.28 -13.11 -3.55
CA LEU A 25 -10.73 -12.25 -4.63
C LEU A 25 -9.60 -11.43 -5.28
N ARG A 26 -8.44 -11.25 -4.63
CA ARG A 26 -7.28 -10.56 -5.21
C ARG A 26 -6.58 -11.37 -6.31
N LEU A 27 -6.94 -12.65 -6.43
CA LEU A 27 -6.29 -13.64 -7.30
C LEU A 27 -7.22 -14.11 -8.44
N LEU A 28 -8.36 -13.42 -8.64
CA LEU A 28 -9.32 -13.67 -9.73
C LEU A 28 -8.92 -12.99 -11.06
N THR A 29 -7.64 -12.63 -11.22
CA THR A 29 -7.15 -12.03 -12.47
C THR A 29 -7.27 -13.02 -13.63
N GLU A 30 -7.90 -12.57 -14.73
CA GLU A 30 -8.06 -13.38 -15.92
C GLU A 30 -6.70 -13.59 -16.61
N GLY A 31 -6.22 -14.82 -16.70
CA GLY A 31 -5.58 -15.28 -17.94
C GLY A 31 -4.12 -15.71 -17.96
N HIS A 32 -3.39 -15.81 -16.86
CA HIS A 32 -2.00 -16.31 -16.90
C HIS A 32 -1.79 -17.58 -16.08
N SER A 33 -1.19 -18.61 -16.69
CA SER A 33 -0.87 -19.89 -16.03
C SER A 33 0.04 -19.71 -14.82
N ASP A 34 0.92 -18.73 -14.90
CA ASP A 34 2.02 -18.51 -13.95
C ASP A 34 1.50 -17.84 -12.66
N GLU A 35 0.35 -17.16 -12.73
CA GLU A 35 -0.31 -16.56 -11.57
C GLU A 35 -0.94 -17.61 -10.64
N ARG A 36 -1.25 -18.82 -11.16
CA ARG A 36 -1.90 -19.89 -10.37
C ARG A 36 -0.97 -20.50 -9.32
N GLU A 37 0.31 -20.68 -9.65
CA GLU A 37 1.29 -21.24 -8.71
C GLU A 37 1.56 -20.27 -7.56
N PHE A 38 1.79 -19.00 -7.88
CA PHE A 38 1.90 -17.92 -6.89
C PHE A 38 0.65 -17.81 -6.01
N THR A 39 -0.53 -17.92 -6.63
CA THR A 39 -1.82 -17.85 -5.94
C THR A 39 -2.00 -18.98 -4.93
N ASN A 40 -1.73 -20.21 -5.35
CA ASN A 40 -1.84 -21.38 -4.47
C ASN A 40 -0.85 -21.29 -3.31
N TYR A 41 0.39 -20.84 -3.58
CA TYR A 41 1.38 -20.62 -2.54
C TYR A 41 0.86 -19.63 -1.47
N PHE A 42 0.32 -18.46 -1.86
CA PHE A 42 -0.19 -17.49 -0.90
C PHE A 42 -1.41 -17.99 -0.10
N LEU A 43 -2.27 -18.79 -0.73
CA LEU A 43 -3.38 -19.46 -0.04
C LEU A 43 -2.86 -20.45 1.00
N ASP A 44 -1.87 -21.26 0.64
CA ASP A 44 -1.26 -22.21 1.56
C ASP A 44 -0.52 -21.52 2.72
N VAL A 45 0.11 -20.35 2.49
CA VAL A 45 0.65 -19.50 3.57
C VAL A 45 -0.48 -19.11 4.52
N GLY A 46 -1.58 -18.56 3.99
CA GLY A 46 -2.71 -18.05 4.79
C GLY A 46 -3.43 -19.14 5.59
N ASN A 47 -3.54 -20.33 5.00
CA ASN A 47 -4.19 -21.49 5.62
C ASN A 47 -3.27 -22.25 6.59
N GLY A 48 -1.97 -21.91 6.64
CA GLY A 48 -0.98 -22.65 7.44
C GLY A 48 -0.65 -24.03 6.88
N ASN A 49 -0.86 -24.25 5.58
CA ASN A 49 -0.50 -25.49 4.88
C ASN A 49 0.99 -25.53 4.49
N ILE A 50 1.71 -24.42 4.63
CA ILE A 50 3.14 -24.36 4.36
C ILE A 50 3.94 -24.75 5.60
N SER A 51 4.81 -25.75 5.41
CA SER A 51 5.77 -26.17 6.42
C SER A 51 6.75 -25.05 6.74
N VAL A 52 6.97 -24.83 8.03
CA VAL A 52 8.04 -23.97 8.54
C VAL A 52 9.38 -24.61 8.18
N GLU A 53 10.28 -23.80 7.64
CA GLU A 53 11.66 -24.19 7.34
C GLU A 53 12.49 -24.06 8.61
N GLN A 54 12.66 -25.17 9.32
CA GLN A 54 13.34 -25.22 10.63
C GLN A 54 14.78 -24.71 10.57
N SER A 55 15.43 -24.80 9.40
CA SER A 55 16.79 -24.30 9.19
C SER A 55 16.89 -22.77 9.16
N LEU A 56 15.79 -22.06 8.89
CA LEU A 56 15.74 -20.60 8.81
C LEU A 56 15.33 -19.96 10.16
N GLY A 57 14.55 -20.69 10.97
CA GLY A 57 14.16 -20.28 12.32
C GLY A 57 12.73 -20.68 12.68
N GLU A 58 12.34 -20.40 13.92
CA GLU A 58 10.96 -20.59 14.36
C GLU A 58 10.05 -19.60 13.58
N PHE A 59 8.98 -20.12 12.97
CA PHE A 59 8.00 -19.35 12.18
C PHE A 59 8.50 -18.75 10.86
N GLN A 60 9.59 -19.28 10.29
CA GLN A 60 10.04 -18.88 8.95
C GLN A 60 9.58 -19.86 7.87
N ILE A 61 9.10 -19.32 6.76
CA ILE A 61 8.75 -20.09 5.56
C ILE A 61 9.78 -19.81 4.48
N LYS A 62 10.02 -20.79 3.60
CA LYS A 62 10.85 -20.60 2.42
C LYS A 62 10.01 -19.96 1.32
N LEU A 63 10.46 -18.81 0.81
CA LEU A 63 9.89 -18.19 -0.38
C LEU A 63 10.35 -18.94 -1.64
N PRO A 64 9.44 -19.20 -2.60
CA PRO A 64 9.78 -19.59 -3.96
C PRO A 64 10.76 -18.60 -4.60
N ASN A 65 11.65 -19.11 -5.46
CA ASN A 65 12.76 -18.35 -6.04
C ASN A 65 12.31 -17.19 -6.94
N ASP A 66 11.09 -17.26 -7.45
CA ASP A 66 10.43 -16.25 -8.28
C ASP A 66 9.76 -15.13 -7.47
N LEU A 67 9.65 -15.27 -6.13
CA LEU A 67 8.97 -14.30 -5.26
C LEU A 67 9.88 -13.33 -4.54
N TYR A 68 11.20 -13.46 -4.72
CA TYR A 68 12.15 -12.52 -4.16
C TYR A 68 13.20 -12.13 -5.18
N PHE A 69 13.69 -10.91 -5.01
CA PHE A 69 14.82 -10.42 -5.77
C PHE A 69 16.10 -10.96 -5.15
N GLU A 70 16.89 -11.73 -5.91
CA GLU A 70 18.06 -12.45 -5.40
C GLU A 70 19.25 -11.52 -5.04
N SER A 71 19.17 -10.24 -5.43
CA SER A 71 20.28 -9.32 -5.22
C SER A 71 20.27 -8.67 -3.82
N GLY A 72 21.46 -8.62 -3.23
CA GLY A 72 21.66 -8.63 -1.78
C GLY A 72 21.66 -7.28 -1.08
N THR A 73 21.34 -6.17 -1.76
CA THR A 73 21.33 -4.85 -1.11
C THR A 73 20.04 -4.07 -1.34
N LEU A 74 19.73 -3.19 -0.37
CA LEU A 74 18.65 -2.21 -0.53
C LEU A 74 18.86 -1.28 -1.73
N SER A 75 20.11 -1.05 -2.17
CA SER A 75 20.38 -0.23 -3.35
C SER A 75 19.87 -0.91 -4.61
N ASP A 76 20.15 -2.20 -4.75
CA ASP A 76 19.76 -2.95 -5.93
C ASP A 76 18.23 -3.09 -6.01
N LEU A 77 17.57 -3.29 -4.87
CA LEU A 77 16.11 -3.26 -4.79
C LEU A 77 15.57 -1.86 -5.15
N CYS A 78 16.18 -0.79 -4.64
CA CYS A 78 15.81 0.57 -5.01
C CYS A 78 15.96 0.81 -6.51
N ASP A 79 17.04 0.33 -7.12
CA ASP A 79 17.31 0.52 -8.55
C ASP A 79 16.38 -0.33 -9.42
N PHE A 80 15.99 -1.53 -8.94
CA PHE A 80 15.00 -2.40 -9.57
C PHE A 80 13.59 -1.78 -9.55
N VAL A 81 13.15 -1.27 -8.39
CA VAL A 81 11.80 -0.70 -8.22
C VAL A 81 11.70 0.72 -8.76
N TYR A 82 12.74 1.54 -8.54
CA TYR A 82 12.79 2.95 -8.89
C TYR A 82 13.96 3.23 -9.83
N ALA A 83 13.75 2.94 -11.11
CA ALA A 83 14.77 3.12 -12.14
C ALA A 83 15.40 4.53 -12.09
N ASP A 84 16.71 4.57 -11.84
CA ASP A 84 17.53 5.78 -11.86
C ASP A 84 17.12 6.84 -10.83
N LEU A 85 16.69 6.38 -9.63
CA LEU A 85 16.20 7.22 -8.52
C LEU A 85 17.11 8.44 -8.25
N LYS A 86 18.44 8.23 -8.15
CA LYS A 86 19.41 9.29 -7.87
C LYS A 86 19.39 10.41 -8.90
N ASN A 87 19.39 10.07 -10.19
CA ASN A 87 19.31 11.06 -11.26
C ASN A 87 17.90 11.64 -11.38
N ASN A 88 16.86 10.89 -11.07
CA ASN A 88 15.51 11.44 -11.05
C ASN A 88 15.33 12.56 -10.01
N PHE A 89 16.07 12.50 -8.90
CA PHE A 89 16.10 13.59 -7.93
C PHE A 89 16.84 14.85 -8.41
N THR A 90 17.66 14.78 -9.45
CA THR A 90 18.30 15.98 -10.04
C THR A 90 17.44 16.63 -11.12
N ASN A 91 16.32 16.00 -11.51
CA ASN A 91 15.38 16.58 -12.47
C ASN A 91 14.85 17.94 -11.99
N PRO A 92 14.52 18.85 -12.94
CA PRO A 92 13.94 20.14 -12.62
C PRO A 92 12.69 19.99 -11.74
N LEU A 93 12.66 20.79 -10.67
CA LEU A 93 11.51 20.88 -9.79
C LEU A 93 10.40 21.67 -10.50
N LYS A 94 9.20 21.10 -10.54
CA LYS A 94 7.99 21.80 -10.94
C LYS A 94 7.09 22.00 -9.72
N ILE A 95 6.73 23.26 -9.51
CA ILE A 95 5.91 23.70 -8.38
C ILE A 95 4.49 23.92 -8.90
N TYR A 96 3.50 23.36 -8.21
CA TYR A 96 2.08 23.57 -8.48
C TYR A 96 1.46 24.17 -7.23
N GLU A 97 0.92 25.37 -7.33
CA GLU A 97 0.27 26.05 -6.22
C GLU A 97 -1.26 25.90 -6.36
N SER A 98 -1.97 25.67 -5.26
CA SER A 98 -3.43 25.60 -5.23
C SER A 98 -4.00 26.96 -5.61
N SER A 99 -5.18 26.98 -6.22
CA SER A 99 -5.86 28.23 -6.53
C SER A 99 -6.17 29.07 -5.28
N ASP A 100 -6.20 28.45 -4.10
CA ASP A 100 -6.46 29.11 -2.81
C ASP A 100 -5.26 29.92 -2.28
N THR A 101 -4.07 29.80 -2.90
CA THR A 101 -2.87 30.59 -2.54
C THR A 101 -2.63 31.80 -3.44
N VAL A 102 -3.37 31.91 -4.54
CA VAL A 102 -3.38 33.12 -5.36
C VAL A 102 -4.17 34.16 -4.57
N ASP A 103 -3.67 35.40 -4.54
CA ASP A 103 -4.16 36.58 -3.80
C ASP A 103 -5.66 36.89 -4.05
N ASN A 104 -6.52 36.00 -3.56
CA ASN A 104 -7.97 36.01 -3.62
C ASN A 104 -8.54 36.49 -2.29
N GLU A 105 -7.80 37.37 -1.58
CA GLU A 105 -8.33 38.12 -0.43
C GLU A 105 -9.62 38.88 -0.81
N THR A 106 -9.83 39.12 -2.10
CA THR A 106 -11.03 39.77 -2.64
C THR A 106 -12.21 38.83 -2.96
N LEU A 107 -11.99 37.51 -3.04
CA LEU A 107 -13.02 36.55 -3.47
C LEU A 107 -13.57 35.67 -2.34
N TYR A 108 -12.79 35.40 -1.28
CA TYR A 108 -13.25 34.58 -0.15
C TYR A 108 -12.71 35.06 1.21
N PRO A 109 -13.49 34.96 2.30
CA PRO A 109 -13.02 35.29 3.65
C PRO A 109 -11.85 34.41 4.09
N ILE A 110 -10.84 35.01 4.74
CA ILE A 110 -9.65 34.30 5.26
C ILE A 110 -9.99 33.14 6.21
N GLU A 111 -11.08 33.26 6.96
CA GLU A 111 -11.60 32.23 7.87
C GLU A 111 -12.10 30.97 7.13
N PHE A 112 -12.55 31.11 5.88
CA PHE A 112 -12.94 30.01 5.01
C PHE A 112 -11.69 29.31 4.45
N ILE A 113 -10.70 30.08 4.01
CA ILE A 113 -9.41 29.55 3.51
C ILE A 113 -8.67 28.77 4.61
N ASN A 114 -8.67 29.28 5.85
CA ASN A 114 -8.06 28.60 6.99
C ASN A 114 -8.75 27.28 7.37
N LYS A 115 -9.97 27.00 6.88
CA LYS A 115 -10.63 25.69 7.02
C LYS A 115 -10.27 24.71 5.90
N LEU A 116 -9.72 25.19 4.79
CA LEU A 116 -9.31 24.37 3.63
C LEU A 116 -7.91 23.74 3.81
N THR A 117 -7.20 24.07 4.88
CA THR A 117 -5.94 23.43 5.29
C THR A 117 -6.17 22.44 6.44
N PRO A 118 -6.70 21.23 6.16
CA PRO A 118 -6.83 20.21 7.19
C PRO A 118 -5.44 19.87 7.77
N SER A 119 -5.35 19.82 9.09
CA SER A 119 -4.12 19.46 9.79
C SER A 119 -3.61 18.09 9.30
N GLY A 120 -2.35 18.03 8.86
CA GLY A 120 -1.72 16.78 8.41
C GLY A 120 -1.68 16.57 6.89
N PHE A 121 -2.26 17.48 6.09
CA PHE A 121 -2.07 17.50 4.64
C PHE A 121 -0.93 18.44 4.24
N PRO A 122 -0.19 18.13 3.15
CA PRO A 122 0.85 19.02 2.67
C PRO A 122 0.25 20.41 2.36
N PRO A 123 1.03 21.49 2.54
CA PRO A 123 0.60 22.82 2.14
C PRO A 123 0.11 22.80 0.69
N HIS A 124 -0.69 23.80 0.32
CA HIS A 124 -1.23 24.03 -1.04
C HIS A 124 -0.18 24.13 -2.17
N ILE A 125 1.07 23.77 -1.92
CA ILE A 125 2.17 23.75 -2.87
C ILE A 125 2.60 22.31 -3.06
N LEU A 126 2.40 21.79 -4.26
CA LEU A 126 2.82 20.47 -4.68
C LEU A 126 4.11 20.57 -5.49
N ASN A 127 5.18 20.02 -4.91
CA ASN A 127 6.53 19.99 -5.48
C ASN A 127 6.78 18.64 -6.17
N LEU A 128 6.87 18.62 -7.50
CA LEU A 128 7.05 17.39 -8.27
C LEU A 128 8.31 17.44 -9.14
N LYS A 129 8.97 16.29 -9.27
CA LYS A 129 10.06 16.07 -10.22
C LYS A 129 9.66 14.98 -11.21
N LYS A 130 10.15 15.07 -12.44
CA LYS A 130 9.89 14.02 -13.44
C LYS A 130 10.39 12.67 -12.90
N LYS A 131 9.56 11.62 -13.03
CA LYS A 131 9.81 10.24 -12.53
C LYS A 131 9.89 10.08 -11.00
N CYS A 132 9.39 11.04 -10.21
CA CYS A 132 9.24 10.80 -8.76
C CYS A 132 8.05 9.86 -8.46
N CYS A 133 8.16 9.06 -7.40
CA CYS A 133 7.03 8.30 -6.88
C CYS A 133 5.98 9.26 -6.31
N THR A 134 4.70 9.03 -6.63
CA THR A 134 3.58 9.86 -6.13
C THR A 134 2.44 8.96 -5.69
N MET A 135 1.68 9.42 -4.70
CA MET A 135 0.48 8.75 -4.20
C MET A 135 -0.72 9.67 -4.39
N LEU A 136 -1.79 9.12 -4.92
CA LEU A 136 -3.06 9.81 -5.04
C LEU A 136 -3.77 9.78 -3.68
N LEU A 137 -4.14 10.95 -3.16
CA LEU A 137 -4.76 11.09 -1.83
C LEU A 137 -6.30 11.14 -1.85
N ARG A 138 -6.92 10.96 -3.01
CA ARG A 138 -8.39 10.97 -3.17
C ARG A 138 -8.81 10.02 -4.28
N ASN A 139 -10.02 9.46 -4.19
CA ASN A 139 -10.58 8.74 -5.34
C ASN A 139 -10.84 9.72 -6.50
N LEU A 140 -10.53 9.32 -7.74
CA LEU A 140 -10.81 10.11 -8.94
C LEU A 140 -12.12 9.71 -9.62
N ASP A 141 -12.68 8.55 -9.27
CA ASP A 141 -14.00 8.16 -9.75
C ASP A 141 -15.06 9.03 -9.09
N ALA A 142 -15.64 9.88 -9.92
CA ALA A 142 -16.85 10.63 -9.64
C ALA A 142 -17.98 10.01 -10.47
N THR A 143 -18.37 8.76 -10.18
CA THR A 143 -19.77 8.39 -10.39
C THR A 143 -20.56 9.15 -9.33
N ASN A 144 -20.79 10.43 -9.62
CA ASN A 144 -21.66 11.28 -8.83
C ASN A 144 -23.07 10.69 -8.92
N ASP A 145 -23.65 10.34 -7.77
CA ASP A 145 -25.09 10.48 -7.57
C ASP A 145 -25.46 11.98 -7.57
#